data_AF-A0A3A6Q1A4-F1
#
_entry.id   AF-A0A3A6Q1A4-F1
#
_cell.length_a   1.000
_cell.length_b   1.000
_cell.length_c   1.000
_cell.angle_alpha   90.00
_cell.angle_beta   90.00
_cell.angle_gamma   90.00
#
_symmetry.space_group_name_H-M   'P 1'
#
loop_
_entity.id
_entity.type
_entity.pdbx_description
1 polymer ?
#
loop_
_entity_poly.entity_id
_entity_poly.type
_entity_poly.pdbx_seq_one_letter_code
_entity_poly.pdbx_strand_id
1 'polypeptide(L)'
;MSLPDALTSALGEEPAVAEVSLGGDDILAVTPTRTLVYRAEGLLSDEAVEEYPHDAERLTLSEGRRKAKLTMEYGLDGTETLSLPSSRIDDALFPILAGVINAAGVTDPGESVLKTFRFSEITLIITSRQVVKHIGTPVWTEDFESFEYASITDVTFEEGSVATTVVLTHDGRQDRFKIPSDDARAVREAVVDAVCAFHDVDSIDALRAQVAEAAADEPDTPADAEASADQLDFGEGIDPLGADPPAVDADEALDSGTESTDTVGDEALAASLDDGGSDQSSTAAEGQPATTADSGTATTGGDTPPAPTDTEPESQPTTTAGSTADSATTADATTPETTQSSGFTNSGFESAGPVDEGDLAETVATLAERIDRQEEQLARQNELIETLIEELRRGR
;
A
#
# COMPACT_ATOMS: atom_id res chain seq x y z
N MET A 1 35.95 -4.36 -9.02
CA MET A 1 37.32 -4.37 -8.45
C MET A 1 37.91 -5.75 -8.69
N SER A 2 39.06 -6.12 -8.12
CA SER A 2 39.25 -7.52 -7.69
C SER A 2 38.47 -7.72 -6.39
N LEU A 3 37.77 -8.84 -6.24
CA LEU A 3 37.10 -9.18 -4.98
C LEU A 3 38.13 -9.48 -3.88
N PRO A 4 37.80 -9.26 -2.59
CA PRO A 4 38.61 -9.72 -1.46
C PRO A 4 38.79 -11.24 -1.47
N ASP A 5 39.92 -11.73 -0.98
CA ASP A 5 40.23 -13.17 -0.94
C ASP A 5 39.24 -13.95 -0.06
N ALA A 6 38.77 -13.38 1.05
CA ALA A 6 37.75 -13.99 1.91
C ALA A 6 36.39 -14.14 1.21
N LEU A 7 35.91 -13.07 0.56
CA LEU A 7 34.65 -13.11 -0.21
C LEU A 7 34.75 -14.07 -1.40
N THR A 8 35.89 -14.08 -2.10
CA THR A 8 36.17 -15.03 -3.19
C THR A 8 36.17 -16.48 -2.68
N SER A 9 36.68 -16.72 -1.47
CA SER A 9 36.68 -18.05 -0.83
C SER A 9 35.28 -18.50 -0.39
N ALA A 10 34.42 -17.58 0.03
CA ALA A 10 33.05 -17.86 0.47
C ALA A 10 32.08 -18.10 -0.71
N LEU A 11 32.27 -17.39 -1.82
CA LEU A 11 31.57 -17.64 -3.10
C LEU A 11 31.84 -19.08 -3.61
N GLY A 12 33.08 -19.55 -3.52
CA GLY A 12 33.44 -20.93 -3.85
C GLY A 12 33.30 -21.24 -5.34
N GLU A 13 32.39 -22.15 -5.70
CA GLU A 13 32.07 -22.50 -7.10
C GLU A 13 30.91 -21.67 -7.68
N GLU A 14 30.24 -20.86 -6.85
CA GLU A 14 29.02 -20.15 -7.19
C GLU A 14 29.32 -18.70 -7.66
N PRO A 15 28.99 -18.32 -8.91
CA PRO A 15 29.33 -17.00 -9.42
C PRO A 15 28.41 -15.91 -8.85
N ALA A 16 28.99 -14.75 -8.54
CA ALA A 16 28.21 -13.55 -8.25
C ALA A 16 27.48 -13.08 -9.52
N VAL A 17 26.16 -12.95 -9.42
CA VAL A 17 25.25 -12.37 -10.42
C VAL A 17 25.27 -10.83 -10.32
N ALA A 18 25.46 -10.29 -9.11
CA ALA A 18 25.61 -8.86 -8.86
C ALA A 18 26.64 -8.58 -7.75
N GLU A 19 27.34 -7.43 -7.86
CA GLU A 19 28.25 -6.88 -6.86
C GLU A 19 27.84 -5.44 -6.53
N VAL A 20 27.65 -5.12 -5.24
CA VAL A 20 27.24 -3.78 -4.77
C VAL A 20 28.20 -3.29 -3.69
N SER A 21 28.88 -2.17 -3.93
CA SER A 21 29.74 -1.54 -2.91
C SER A 21 28.90 -0.79 -1.88
N LEU A 22 28.95 -1.24 -0.63
CA LEU A 22 28.22 -0.62 0.48
C LEU A 22 28.90 0.66 1.01
N GLY A 23 30.12 0.94 0.57
CA GLY A 23 30.91 2.12 0.91
C GLY A 23 32.03 1.82 1.91
N GLY A 24 33.13 2.56 1.80
CA GLY A 24 34.41 2.03 2.26
C GLY A 24 34.80 0.83 1.39
N ASP A 25 35.32 -0.21 2.01
CA ASP A 25 35.70 -1.47 1.35
C ASP A 25 34.66 -2.60 1.57
N ASP A 26 33.51 -2.32 2.19
CA ASP A 26 32.38 -3.25 2.31
C ASP A 26 31.73 -3.56 0.95
N ILE A 27 31.46 -4.84 0.70
CA ILE A 27 30.90 -5.35 -0.56
C ILE A 27 29.78 -6.35 -0.26
N LEU A 28 28.66 -6.20 -0.96
CA LEU A 28 27.60 -7.21 -1.05
C LEU A 28 27.71 -7.92 -2.41
N ALA A 29 27.69 -9.24 -2.40
CA ALA A 29 27.67 -10.08 -3.60
C ALA A 29 26.44 -10.99 -3.57
N VAL A 30 25.66 -10.99 -4.65
CA VAL A 30 24.47 -11.83 -4.78
C VAL A 30 24.77 -12.97 -5.74
N THR A 31 24.53 -14.19 -5.31
CA THR A 31 24.62 -15.42 -6.12
C THR A 31 23.21 -15.94 -6.46
N PRO A 32 23.03 -17.02 -7.23
CA PRO A 32 21.71 -17.62 -7.40
C PRO A 32 21.05 -18.03 -6.07
N THR A 33 21.77 -18.70 -5.16
CA THR A 33 21.16 -19.33 -3.97
C THR A 33 21.29 -18.54 -2.66
N ARG A 34 22.16 -17.53 -2.61
CA ARG A 34 22.45 -16.76 -1.39
C ARG A 34 23.05 -15.37 -1.65
N THR A 35 22.92 -14.49 -0.67
CA THR A 35 23.60 -13.18 -0.63
C THR A 35 24.72 -13.22 0.41
N LEU A 36 25.91 -12.82 0.01
CA LEU A 36 27.08 -12.71 0.87
C LEU A 36 27.43 -11.24 1.09
N VAL A 37 27.78 -10.86 2.33
CA VAL A 37 28.19 -9.50 2.67
C VAL A 37 29.53 -9.52 3.37
N TYR A 38 30.53 -9.02 2.66
CA TYR A 38 31.86 -8.78 3.14
C TYR A 38 31.93 -7.46 3.92
N ARG A 39 32.43 -7.55 5.15
CA ARG A 39 32.80 -6.44 6.02
C ARG A 39 34.31 -6.33 6.07
N ALA A 40 34.84 -5.17 5.71
CA ALA A 40 36.27 -4.91 5.79
C ALA A 40 36.74 -4.75 7.26
N GLU A 41 38.00 -5.11 7.54
CA GLU A 41 38.62 -4.85 8.85
C GLU A 41 38.54 -3.36 9.20
N GLY A 42 37.95 -3.06 10.36
CA GLY A 42 37.77 -1.72 10.90
C GLY A 42 38.44 -1.56 12.27
N LEU A 43 38.54 -0.32 12.75
CA LEU A 43 39.22 0.03 14.01
C LEU A 43 38.69 -0.69 15.28
N LEU A 44 37.54 -1.36 15.19
CA LEU A 44 36.83 -2.06 16.27
C LEU A 44 36.17 -3.38 15.81
N SER A 45 36.45 -3.85 14.60
CA SER A 45 35.77 -5.00 13.97
C SER A 45 36.73 -5.75 13.06
N ASP A 46 36.85 -7.06 13.23
CA ASP A 46 37.67 -7.90 12.36
C ASP A 46 37.00 -8.07 10.97
N GLU A 47 37.78 -8.51 9.97
CA GLU A 47 37.28 -8.91 8.65
C GLU A 47 36.23 -10.04 8.78
N ALA A 48 35.09 -9.91 8.10
CA ALA A 48 34.00 -10.88 8.19
C ALA A 48 33.23 -11.05 6.87
N VAL A 49 32.63 -12.23 6.69
CA VAL A 49 31.61 -12.49 5.66
C VAL A 49 30.35 -13.00 6.35
N GLU A 50 29.25 -12.28 6.16
CA GLU A 50 27.89 -12.66 6.55
C GLU A 50 27.23 -13.36 5.34
N GLU A 51 26.55 -14.50 5.51
CA GLU A 51 25.83 -15.20 4.42
C GLU A 51 24.33 -15.29 4.75
N TYR A 52 23.49 -15.09 3.74
CA TYR A 52 22.02 -15.08 3.85
C TYR A 52 21.43 -15.91 2.69
N PRO A 53 20.86 -17.10 2.95
CA PRO A 53 20.16 -17.92 1.95
C PRO A 53 18.99 -17.19 1.24
N HIS A 54 18.61 -17.66 0.06
CA HIS A 54 17.50 -17.08 -0.73
C HIS A 54 16.15 -17.79 -0.59
N ASP A 55 16.07 -18.90 0.14
CA ASP A 55 14.85 -19.64 0.48
C ASP A 55 14.01 -18.96 1.59
N ALA A 56 13.98 -17.62 1.60
CA ALA A 56 13.20 -16.82 2.54
C ALA A 56 11.73 -16.71 2.10
N GLU A 57 10.84 -17.36 2.84
CA GLU A 57 9.37 -17.29 2.69
C GLU A 57 8.84 -15.84 2.74
N ARG A 58 9.56 -14.92 3.42
CA ARG A 58 9.17 -13.52 3.59
C ARG A 58 10.37 -12.58 3.70
N LEU A 59 10.28 -11.43 3.01
CA LEU A 59 11.25 -10.33 3.08
C LEU A 59 10.58 -9.06 3.62
N THR A 60 11.03 -8.57 4.78
CA THR A 60 10.50 -7.36 5.42
C THR A 60 11.57 -6.25 5.44
N LEU A 61 11.28 -5.10 4.83
CA LEU A 61 12.23 -3.97 4.75
C LEU A 61 11.86 -2.83 5.71
N SER A 62 12.83 -2.40 6.52
CA SER A 62 12.69 -1.24 7.43
C SER A 62 13.76 -0.19 7.15
N GLU A 63 13.33 0.99 6.68
CA GLU A 63 14.22 2.04 6.18
C GLU A 63 14.43 3.16 7.22
N GLY A 64 15.63 3.22 7.81
CA GLY A 64 16.07 4.34 8.64
C GLY A 64 16.92 5.34 7.85
N ARG A 65 16.91 6.61 8.27
CA ARG A 65 17.58 7.77 7.63
C ARG A 65 19.04 7.56 7.14
N ARG A 66 19.78 6.59 7.69
CA ARG A 66 21.16 6.26 7.30
C ARG A 66 21.39 4.78 7.00
N LYS A 67 20.45 3.91 7.39
CA LYS A 67 20.63 2.46 7.43
C LYS A 67 19.27 1.79 7.25
N ALA A 68 19.16 0.91 6.28
CA ALA A 68 18.05 0.00 6.11
C ALA A 68 18.35 -1.35 6.80
N LYS A 69 17.28 -2.06 7.18
CA LYS A 69 17.32 -3.46 7.59
C LYS A 69 16.44 -4.26 6.64
N LEU A 70 17.01 -5.29 6.02
CA LEU A 70 16.26 -6.31 5.30
C LEU A 70 16.18 -7.53 6.22
N THR A 71 14.99 -7.80 6.74
CA THR A 71 14.71 -8.99 7.55
C THR A 71 14.28 -10.11 6.62
N MET A 72 14.86 -11.29 6.81
CA MET A 72 14.64 -12.48 5.98
C MET A 72 14.12 -13.59 6.89
N GLU A 73 12.91 -14.08 6.60
CA GLU A 73 12.17 -15.01 7.44
C GLU A 73 12.06 -16.36 6.70
N TYR A 74 12.58 -17.43 7.32
CA TYR A 74 12.71 -18.78 6.75
C TYR A 74 11.78 -19.76 7.50
N GLY A 75 10.52 -19.37 7.69
CA GLY A 75 9.51 -20.19 8.37
C GLY A 75 9.92 -20.70 9.74
N LEU A 76 10.17 -22.02 9.82
CA LEU A 76 10.55 -22.72 11.05
C LEU A 76 12.06 -22.64 11.39
N ASP A 77 12.92 -22.38 10.40
CA ASP A 77 14.37 -22.28 10.60
C ASP A 77 14.80 -20.89 11.09
N GLY A 78 13.90 -19.90 11.04
CA GLY A 78 13.94 -18.70 11.87
C GLY A 78 13.98 -17.40 11.09
N THR A 79 14.81 -16.46 11.54
CA THR A 79 14.83 -15.09 11.01
C THR A 79 16.21 -14.47 11.12
N GLU A 80 16.68 -13.90 10.02
CA GLU A 80 17.92 -13.13 9.95
C GLU A 80 17.65 -11.66 9.61
N THR A 81 18.66 -10.80 9.74
CA THR A 81 18.51 -9.37 9.43
C THR A 81 19.78 -8.78 8.83
N LEU A 82 19.77 -8.68 7.50
CA LEU A 82 20.79 -7.99 6.75
C LEU A 82 20.73 -6.47 6.99
N SER A 83 21.91 -5.84 7.03
CA SER A 83 22.14 -4.47 7.48
C SER A 83 22.83 -3.63 6.40
N LEU A 84 22.09 -2.71 5.76
CA LEU A 84 22.56 -1.98 4.57
C LEU A 84 22.57 -0.46 4.77
N PRO A 85 23.47 0.31 4.12
CA PRO A 85 23.35 1.76 4.04
C PRO A 85 22.06 2.14 3.31
N SER A 86 21.33 3.15 3.80
CA SER A 86 20.06 3.56 3.16
C SER A 86 20.24 4.19 1.78
N SER A 87 21.46 4.56 1.38
CA SER A 87 21.80 5.02 0.01
C SER A 87 22.30 3.89 -0.89
N ARG A 88 22.07 2.63 -0.49
CA ARG A 88 22.44 1.39 -1.18
C ARG A 88 21.35 0.33 -1.13
N ILE A 89 20.18 0.67 -0.58
CA ILE A 89 19.09 -0.31 -0.45
C ILE A 89 18.54 -0.70 -1.81
N ASP A 90 18.21 0.26 -2.68
CA ASP A 90 17.61 -0.05 -3.99
C ASP A 90 18.61 -0.75 -4.92
N ASP A 91 19.89 -0.34 -4.88
CA ASP A 91 21.01 -1.00 -5.57
C ASP A 91 21.15 -2.49 -5.19
N ALA A 92 20.90 -2.84 -3.92
CA ALA A 92 21.07 -4.20 -3.39
C ALA A 92 19.77 -5.03 -3.35
N LEU A 93 18.61 -4.39 -3.19
CA LEU A 93 17.32 -5.07 -3.06
C LEU A 93 16.91 -5.74 -4.38
N PHE A 94 17.18 -5.09 -5.52
CA PHE A 94 16.89 -5.67 -6.84
C PHE A 94 17.52 -7.06 -7.04
N PRO A 95 18.85 -7.26 -6.91
CA PRO A 95 19.43 -8.58 -7.10
C PRO A 95 19.06 -9.57 -5.99
N ILE A 96 18.94 -9.15 -4.72
CA ILE A 96 18.52 -10.04 -3.62
C ILE A 96 17.11 -10.60 -3.92
N LEU A 97 16.15 -9.72 -4.26
CA LEU A 97 14.79 -10.13 -4.58
C LEU A 97 14.74 -11.03 -5.82
N ALA A 98 15.57 -10.76 -6.84
CA ALA A 98 15.69 -11.61 -8.01
C ALA A 98 16.25 -13.02 -7.69
N GLY A 99 17.13 -13.14 -6.68
CA GLY A 99 17.59 -14.41 -6.15
C GLY A 99 16.49 -15.15 -5.36
N VAL A 100 15.77 -14.43 -4.49
CA VAL A 100 14.72 -15.00 -3.63
C VAL A 100 13.53 -15.53 -4.43
N ILE A 101 13.02 -14.82 -5.43
CA ILE A 101 11.89 -15.34 -6.23
C ILE A 101 12.29 -16.53 -7.13
N ASN A 102 13.57 -16.63 -7.49
CA ASN A 102 14.12 -17.76 -8.24
C ASN A 102 14.25 -19.00 -7.32
N ALA A 103 14.76 -18.82 -6.10
CA ALA A 103 14.77 -19.85 -5.08
C ALA A 103 13.36 -20.33 -4.69
N ALA A 104 12.38 -19.42 -4.63
CA ALA A 104 10.96 -19.72 -4.43
C ALA A 104 10.27 -20.34 -5.66
N GLY A 105 10.97 -20.54 -6.78
CA GLY A 105 10.44 -21.22 -7.97
C GLY A 105 9.41 -20.41 -8.78
N VAL A 106 9.36 -19.08 -8.61
CA VAL A 106 8.42 -18.18 -9.30
C VAL A 106 8.82 -17.98 -10.76
N THR A 107 10.12 -18.01 -11.06
CA THR A 107 10.70 -17.78 -12.39
C THR A 107 11.14 -19.08 -13.05
N ASP A 108 10.80 -19.28 -14.32
CA ASP A 108 11.23 -20.44 -15.11
C ASP A 108 12.77 -20.53 -15.26
N PRO A 109 13.35 -21.72 -15.46
CA PRO A 109 14.77 -21.88 -15.79
C PRO A 109 15.17 -21.12 -17.07
N GLY A 110 15.91 -20.03 -16.91
CA GLY A 110 16.34 -19.13 -18.00
C GLY A 110 15.49 -17.86 -18.14
N GLU A 111 14.45 -17.70 -17.33
CA GLU A 111 13.81 -16.41 -17.07
C GLU A 111 14.75 -15.50 -16.29
N SER A 112 14.63 -14.18 -16.50
CA SER A 112 15.41 -13.19 -15.77
C SER A 112 14.54 -12.04 -15.28
N VAL A 113 14.85 -11.52 -14.10
CA VAL A 113 14.21 -10.31 -13.57
C VAL A 113 14.80 -9.10 -14.28
N LEU A 114 13.94 -8.29 -14.88
CA LEU A 114 14.32 -7.10 -15.65
C LEU A 114 14.23 -5.83 -14.79
N LYS A 115 13.23 -5.74 -13.92
CA LYS A 115 13.02 -4.57 -13.05
C LYS A 115 12.15 -4.91 -11.84
N THR A 116 12.39 -4.24 -10.71
CA THR A 116 11.53 -4.30 -9.52
C THR A 116 11.11 -2.90 -9.13
N PHE A 117 9.84 -2.72 -8.79
CA PHE A 117 9.31 -1.49 -8.21
C PHE A 117 8.66 -1.80 -6.86
N ARG A 118 8.75 -0.85 -5.92
CA ARG A 118 8.16 -0.94 -4.59
C ARG A 118 7.36 0.32 -4.33
N PHE A 119 6.05 0.15 -4.23
CA PHE A 119 5.08 1.16 -3.80
C PHE A 119 4.60 0.79 -2.38
N SER A 120 3.82 1.66 -1.74
CA SER A 120 3.48 1.59 -0.31
C SER A 120 3.20 0.19 0.26
N GLU A 121 2.38 -0.59 -0.43
CA GLU A 121 2.04 -1.97 -0.10
C GLU A 121 2.00 -2.86 -1.36
N ILE A 122 2.72 -2.49 -2.43
CA ILE A 122 2.73 -3.25 -3.68
C ILE A 122 4.17 -3.36 -4.18
N THR A 123 4.67 -4.59 -4.31
CA THR A 123 5.91 -4.88 -5.02
C THR A 123 5.55 -5.42 -6.41
N LEU A 124 6.03 -4.74 -7.44
CA LEU A 124 5.84 -5.14 -8.84
C LEU A 124 7.18 -5.60 -9.41
N ILE A 125 7.24 -6.87 -9.81
CA ILE A 125 8.42 -7.50 -10.39
C ILE A 125 8.13 -7.76 -11.87
N ILE A 126 9.01 -7.29 -12.74
CA ILE A 126 8.92 -7.45 -14.19
C ILE A 126 10.02 -8.41 -14.60
N THR A 127 9.66 -9.53 -15.20
CA THR A 127 10.59 -10.55 -15.68
C THR A 127 10.60 -10.60 -17.20
N SER A 128 11.39 -11.49 -17.79
CA SER A 128 11.38 -11.75 -19.23
C SER A 128 10.21 -12.62 -19.71
N ARG A 129 9.25 -12.99 -18.84
CA ARG A 129 8.11 -13.86 -19.16
C ARG A 129 6.77 -13.44 -18.52
N GLN A 130 6.80 -12.66 -17.46
CA GLN A 130 5.61 -12.33 -16.66
C GLN A 130 5.77 -11.02 -15.86
N VAL A 131 4.65 -10.46 -15.42
CA VAL A 131 4.61 -9.51 -14.30
C VAL A 131 4.14 -10.25 -13.05
N VAL A 132 4.88 -10.10 -11.95
CA VAL A 132 4.49 -10.61 -10.62
C VAL A 132 4.15 -9.42 -9.73
N LYS A 133 3.00 -9.51 -9.06
CA LYS A 133 2.40 -8.47 -8.20
C LYS A 133 2.21 -9.06 -6.80
N HIS A 134 3.06 -8.67 -5.86
CA HIS A 134 2.90 -8.97 -4.43
C HIS A 134 2.22 -7.78 -3.74
N ILE A 135 1.25 -8.04 -2.86
CA ILE A 135 0.50 -7.01 -2.13
C ILE A 135 0.64 -7.23 -0.62
N GLY A 136 1.19 -6.23 0.09
CA GLY A 136 1.34 -6.24 1.54
C GLY A 136 2.45 -5.33 2.04
N THR A 137 2.59 -5.27 3.38
CA THR A 137 3.68 -4.54 4.06
C THR A 137 5.09 -5.15 3.87
N PRO A 138 5.27 -6.49 3.73
CA PRO A 138 6.54 -7.06 3.31
C PRO A 138 6.89 -6.64 1.87
N VAL A 139 8.17 -6.67 1.51
CA VAL A 139 8.59 -6.53 0.11
C VAL A 139 8.24 -7.78 -0.69
N TRP A 140 8.28 -8.95 -0.04
CA TRP A 140 7.97 -10.24 -0.64
C TRP A 140 7.36 -11.20 0.38
N THR A 141 6.43 -12.03 -0.10
CA THR A 141 5.97 -13.29 0.51
C THR A 141 5.57 -14.25 -0.61
N GLU A 142 5.33 -15.52 -0.27
CA GLU A 142 4.77 -16.52 -1.20
C GLU A 142 3.34 -16.21 -1.72
N ASP A 143 2.64 -15.22 -1.16
CA ASP A 143 1.31 -14.79 -1.61
C ASP A 143 1.43 -13.67 -2.66
N PHE A 144 1.33 -14.04 -3.94
CA PHE A 144 1.47 -13.13 -5.08
C PHE A 144 0.55 -13.50 -6.24
N GLU A 145 0.25 -12.51 -7.08
CA GLU A 145 -0.42 -12.71 -8.37
C GLU A 145 0.61 -12.68 -9.50
N SER A 146 0.48 -13.57 -10.50
CA SER A 146 1.35 -13.61 -11.69
C SER A 146 0.53 -13.44 -12.98
N PHE A 147 1.12 -12.72 -13.93
CA PHE A 147 0.53 -12.40 -15.23
C PHE A 147 1.53 -12.77 -16.33
N GLU A 148 1.43 -14.01 -16.84
CA GLU A 148 2.24 -14.49 -17.96
C GLU A 148 1.98 -13.67 -19.22
N TYR A 149 3.05 -13.24 -19.89
CA TYR A 149 2.93 -12.47 -21.14
C TYR A 149 2.23 -13.27 -22.24
N ALA A 150 2.33 -14.61 -22.21
CA ALA A 150 1.60 -15.49 -23.13
C ALA A 150 0.07 -15.33 -23.10
N SER A 151 -0.52 -14.87 -21.98
CA SER A 151 -1.95 -14.60 -21.88
C SER A 151 -2.33 -13.13 -21.98
N ILE A 152 -1.37 -12.19 -21.90
CA ILE A 152 -1.63 -10.75 -22.03
C ILE A 152 -1.97 -10.38 -23.48
N THR A 153 -3.10 -9.70 -23.65
CA THR A 153 -3.59 -9.21 -24.95
C THR A 153 -3.64 -7.68 -25.04
N ASP A 154 -3.64 -6.98 -23.90
CA ASP A 154 -3.51 -5.53 -23.83
C ASP A 154 -2.84 -5.05 -22.53
N VAL A 155 -2.08 -3.96 -22.64
CA VAL A 155 -1.54 -3.19 -21.51
C VAL A 155 -1.93 -1.73 -21.68
N THR A 156 -2.82 -1.25 -20.80
CA THR A 156 -3.33 0.13 -20.82
C THR A 156 -2.99 0.85 -19.49
N PHE A 157 -2.80 2.17 -19.54
CA PHE A 157 -2.48 3.01 -18.39
C PHE A 157 -3.43 4.21 -18.32
N GLU A 158 -4.27 4.27 -17.29
CA GLU A 158 -5.23 5.35 -17.04
C GLU A 158 -4.58 6.39 -16.10
N GLU A 159 -4.13 7.54 -16.63
CA GLU A 159 -3.40 8.54 -15.87
C GLU A 159 -4.32 9.35 -14.95
N GLY A 160 -3.97 9.41 -13.65
CA GLY A 160 -4.71 10.13 -12.62
C GLY A 160 -3.83 11.13 -11.84
N SER A 161 -4.48 12.05 -11.13
CA SER A 161 -3.81 13.21 -10.48
C SER A 161 -2.88 12.86 -9.31
N VAL A 162 -2.91 11.62 -8.80
CA VAL A 162 -2.14 11.14 -7.63
C VAL A 162 -1.52 9.76 -7.90
N ALA A 163 -2.25 8.91 -8.61
CA ALA A 163 -1.81 7.61 -9.06
C ALA A 163 -2.33 7.34 -10.48
N THR A 164 -1.59 6.53 -11.22
CA THR A 164 -2.00 5.96 -12.52
C THR A 164 -2.53 4.55 -12.29
N THR A 165 -3.64 4.19 -12.93
CA THR A 165 -4.10 2.79 -12.94
C THR A 165 -3.39 2.05 -14.07
N VAL A 166 -2.72 0.94 -13.76
CA VAL A 166 -2.28 -0.04 -14.75
C VAL A 166 -3.44 -1.01 -14.99
N VAL A 167 -3.73 -1.31 -16.24
CA VAL A 167 -4.76 -2.25 -16.67
C VAL A 167 -4.08 -3.33 -17.53
N LEU A 168 -4.03 -4.56 -17.01
CA LEU A 168 -3.52 -5.73 -17.74
C LEU A 168 -4.72 -6.54 -18.21
N THR A 169 -4.91 -6.65 -19.53
CA THR A 169 -5.94 -7.52 -20.11
C THR A 169 -5.31 -8.86 -20.43
N HIS A 170 -5.81 -9.94 -19.81
CA HIS A 170 -5.33 -11.30 -20.04
C HIS A 170 -6.50 -12.29 -19.95
N ASP A 171 -6.49 -13.37 -20.75
CA ASP A 171 -7.54 -14.42 -20.73
C ASP A 171 -8.99 -13.88 -20.85
N GLY A 172 -9.18 -12.74 -21.54
CA GLY A 172 -10.47 -12.04 -21.66
C GLY A 172 -10.93 -11.30 -20.39
N ARG A 173 -10.08 -11.22 -19.36
CA ARG A 173 -10.27 -10.53 -18.09
C ARG A 173 -9.38 -9.28 -18.02
N GLN A 174 -9.60 -8.43 -17.01
CA GLN A 174 -8.73 -7.29 -16.72
C GLN A 174 -8.35 -7.28 -15.23
N ASP A 175 -7.05 -7.33 -14.94
CA ASP A 175 -6.54 -6.88 -13.64
C ASP A 175 -6.30 -5.37 -13.65
N ARG A 176 -6.46 -4.72 -12.49
CA ARG A 176 -6.28 -3.28 -12.33
C ARG A 176 -5.63 -2.94 -10.99
N PHE A 177 -4.43 -2.38 -11.04
CA PHE A 177 -3.72 -1.90 -9.85
C PHE A 177 -3.24 -0.46 -10.01
N LYS A 178 -2.95 0.23 -8.90
CA LYS A 178 -2.53 1.64 -8.88
C LYS A 178 -1.05 1.76 -8.56
N ILE A 179 -0.38 2.65 -9.27
CA ILE A 179 1.03 3.03 -9.05
C ILE A 179 1.13 4.56 -8.88
N PRO A 180 2.10 5.08 -8.11
CA PRO A 180 2.31 6.53 -7.99
C PRO A 180 2.53 7.18 -9.36
N SER A 181 1.99 8.39 -9.57
CA SER A 181 2.10 9.05 -10.88
C SER A 181 3.54 9.40 -11.28
N ASP A 182 4.46 9.58 -10.31
CA ASP A 182 5.88 9.81 -10.56
C ASP A 182 6.60 8.58 -11.14
N ASP A 183 6.28 7.38 -10.63
CA ASP A 183 6.82 6.10 -11.13
C ASP A 183 6.15 5.62 -12.43
N ALA A 184 4.95 6.13 -12.73
CA ALA A 184 4.10 5.62 -13.80
C ALA A 184 4.79 5.57 -15.17
N ARG A 185 5.69 6.51 -15.47
CA ARG A 185 6.52 6.46 -16.68
C ARG A 185 7.46 5.26 -16.68
N ALA A 186 8.19 5.04 -15.59
CA ALA A 186 9.23 4.01 -15.51
C ALA A 186 8.64 2.59 -15.50
N VAL A 187 7.44 2.42 -14.93
CA VAL A 187 6.64 1.19 -15.00
C VAL A 187 6.08 0.99 -16.41
N ARG A 188 5.49 2.02 -17.03
CA ARG A 188 4.98 1.97 -18.41
C ARG A 188 6.06 1.51 -19.38
N GLU A 189 7.23 2.12 -19.32
CA GLU A 189 8.42 1.77 -20.10
C GLU A 189 8.77 0.28 -19.92
N ALA A 190 8.98 -0.17 -18.68
CA ALA A 190 9.45 -1.53 -18.42
C ALA A 190 8.40 -2.63 -18.66
N VAL A 191 7.11 -2.40 -18.43
CA VAL A 191 6.06 -3.40 -18.73
C VAL A 191 5.85 -3.49 -20.25
N VAL A 192 5.79 -2.36 -20.96
CA VAL A 192 5.60 -2.35 -22.41
C VAL A 192 6.80 -2.97 -23.11
N ASP A 193 8.03 -2.58 -22.75
CA ASP A 193 9.24 -3.13 -23.37
C ASP A 193 9.34 -4.65 -23.16
N ALA A 194 9.01 -5.17 -21.97
CA ALA A 194 9.06 -6.59 -21.66
C ALA A 194 7.99 -7.41 -22.40
N VAL A 195 6.75 -6.92 -22.46
CA VAL A 195 5.65 -7.56 -23.21
C VAL A 195 5.96 -7.53 -24.72
N CYS A 196 6.35 -6.37 -25.27
CA CYS A 196 6.74 -6.25 -26.68
C CYS A 196 7.88 -7.19 -27.07
N ALA A 197 8.93 -7.29 -26.23
CA ALA A 197 10.06 -8.20 -26.45
C ALA A 197 9.69 -9.69 -26.36
N PHE A 198 8.67 -10.04 -25.57
CA PHE A 198 8.19 -11.42 -25.46
C PHE A 198 7.37 -11.88 -26.69
N HIS A 199 6.53 -10.99 -27.24
CA HIS A 199 5.71 -11.29 -28.43
C HIS A 199 6.42 -11.03 -29.77
N ASP A 200 7.65 -10.50 -29.76
CA ASP A 200 8.41 -10.06 -30.94
C ASP A 200 7.66 -8.99 -31.77
N VAL A 201 7.12 -7.97 -31.08
CA VAL A 201 6.32 -6.87 -31.67
C VAL A 201 6.84 -5.49 -31.30
N ASP A 202 6.72 -4.52 -32.23
CA ASP A 202 7.19 -3.14 -32.01
C ASP A 202 6.34 -2.32 -31.01
N SER A 203 5.11 -2.76 -30.67
CA SER A 203 4.19 -2.01 -29.80
C SER A 203 2.99 -2.84 -29.31
N ILE A 204 2.33 -2.37 -28.24
CA ILE A 204 1.04 -2.92 -27.76
C ILE A 204 -0.06 -2.81 -28.83
N ASP A 205 -0.04 -1.79 -29.69
CA ASP A 205 -1.00 -1.71 -30.81
C ASP A 205 -0.77 -2.80 -31.87
N ALA A 206 0.46 -3.26 -32.05
CA ALA A 206 0.76 -4.44 -32.87
C ALA A 206 0.33 -5.75 -32.19
N LEU A 207 0.50 -5.88 -30.86
CA LEU A 207 -0.05 -7.00 -30.09
C LEU A 207 -1.58 -7.10 -30.22
N ARG A 208 -2.29 -5.98 -30.02
CA ARG A 208 -3.75 -5.89 -30.21
C ARG A 208 -4.18 -6.35 -31.61
N ALA A 209 -3.43 -5.96 -32.64
CA ALA A 209 -3.70 -6.38 -34.01
C ALA A 209 -3.45 -7.88 -34.24
N GLN A 210 -2.34 -8.42 -33.72
CA GLN A 210 -1.99 -9.84 -33.79
C GLN A 210 -3.04 -10.73 -33.10
N VAL A 211 -3.52 -10.32 -31.91
CA VAL A 211 -4.59 -11.02 -31.17
C VAL A 211 -5.91 -10.96 -31.94
N ALA A 212 -6.25 -9.81 -32.56
CA ALA A 212 -7.46 -9.68 -33.37
C ALA A 212 -7.41 -10.48 -34.69
N GLU A 213 -6.22 -10.66 -35.28
CA GLU A 213 -6.02 -11.54 -36.45
C GLU A 213 -6.15 -13.01 -36.05
N ALA A 214 -5.51 -13.43 -34.95
CA ALA A 214 -5.64 -14.79 -34.42
C ALA A 214 -7.09 -15.17 -34.06
N ALA A 215 -7.86 -14.24 -33.46
CA ALA A 215 -9.28 -14.44 -33.15
C ALA A 215 -10.21 -14.42 -34.37
N ALA A 216 -9.71 -14.06 -35.56
CA ALA A 216 -10.43 -14.14 -36.84
C ALA A 216 -10.02 -15.37 -37.68
N ASP A 217 -8.82 -15.92 -37.44
CA ASP A 217 -8.33 -17.17 -38.03
C ASP A 217 -8.72 -18.42 -37.21
N GLU A 218 -9.14 -18.28 -35.94
CA GLU A 218 -9.96 -19.30 -35.29
C GLU A 218 -11.22 -19.54 -36.13
N PRO A 219 -11.43 -20.74 -36.71
CA PRO A 219 -12.61 -20.97 -37.51
C PRO A 219 -13.82 -20.92 -36.59
N ASP A 220 -14.87 -20.20 -37.04
CA ASP A 220 -16.23 -20.36 -36.50
C ASP A 220 -16.53 -21.86 -36.38
N THR A 221 -16.38 -22.42 -35.18
CA THR A 221 -16.98 -23.70 -34.84
C THR A 221 -18.47 -23.44 -34.96
N PRO A 222 -19.18 -23.99 -35.96
CA PRO A 222 -20.51 -23.53 -36.28
C PRO A 222 -21.37 -23.67 -35.03
N ALA A 223 -21.84 -22.55 -34.49
CA ALA A 223 -22.73 -22.54 -33.34
C ALA A 223 -23.98 -23.31 -33.77
N ASP A 224 -24.06 -24.58 -33.35
CA ASP A 224 -24.81 -25.59 -34.08
C ASP A 224 -26.30 -25.26 -34.01
N ALA A 225 -26.83 -24.75 -35.14
CA ALA A 225 -28.10 -24.04 -35.19
C ALA A 225 -29.32 -24.99 -35.11
N GLU A 226 -29.07 -26.26 -34.78
CA GLU A 226 -30.07 -27.29 -34.47
C GLU A 226 -29.99 -27.75 -33.00
N ALA A 227 -29.67 -26.83 -32.08
CA ALA A 227 -29.98 -26.98 -30.67
C ALA A 227 -31.51 -27.15 -30.46
N SER A 228 -31.95 -28.41 -30.42
CA SER A 228 -33.35 -28.83 -30.50
C SER A 228 -34.30 -28.08 -29.57
N ALA A 229 -35.30 -27.41 -30.15
CA ALA A 229 -36.37 -26.70 -29.44
C ALA A 229 -37.44 -27.65 -28.83
N ASP A 230 -37.02 -28.72 -28.17
CA ASP A 230 -37.89 -29.86 -27.80
C ASP A 230 -37.53 -30.54 -26.46
N GLN A 231 -36.91 -29.82 -25.50
CA GLN A 231 -36.64 -30.42 -24.17
C GLN A 231 -36.56 -29.47 -22.94
N LEU A 232 -37.40 -28.44 -22.85
CA LEU A 232 -37.86 -27.92 -21.56
C LEU A 232 -39.37 -27.64 -21.58
N ASP A 233 -40.13 -28.63 -21.13
CA ASP A 233 -41.58 -28.58 -20.93
C ASP A 233 -41.92 -27.70 -19.69
N PHE A 234 -42.18 -26.42 -19.94
CA PHE A 234 -42.85 -25.54 -18.98
C PHE A 234 -44.37 -25.73 -19.11
N GLY A 235 -44.88 -26.74 -18.40
CA GLY A 235 -46.23 -27.25 -18.56
C GLY A 235 -47.37 -26.22 -18.38
N GLU A 236 -48.34 -26.34 -19.29
CA GLU A 236 -49.75 -25.91 -19.26
C GLU A 236 -50.10 -24.58 -18.55
N GLY A 237 -50.47 -23.58 -19.36
CA GLY A 237 -50.68 -22.20 -18.92
C GLY A 237 -51.80 -21.99 -17.91
N ILE A 238 -51.47 -21.33 -16.79
CA ILE A 238 -52.42 -20.75 -15.84
C ILE A 238 -53.09 -19.50 -16.44
N ASP A 239 -54.41 -19.55 -16.59
CA ASP A 239 -55.25 -18.49 -17.19
C ASP A 239 -55.45 -17.29 -16.24
N PRO A 240 -55.02 -16.06 -16.59
CA PRO A 240 -55.04 -14.92 -15.68
C PRO A 240 -56.07 -13.83 -16.05
N LEU A 241 -57.36 -14.17 -16.27
CA LEU A 241 -58.45 -13.16 -16.30
C LEU A 241 -59.86 -13.74 -16.01
N GLY A 242 -60.12 -14.02 -14.72
CA GLY A 242 -61.32 -14.75 -14.26
C GLY A 242 -62.21 -14.09 -13.20
N ALA A 243 -62.36 -12.76 -13.20
CA ALA A 243 -63.27 -12.06 -12.27
C ALA A 243 -63.90 -10.80 -12.90
N ASP A 244 -65.23 -10.81 -13.06
CA ASP A 244 -66.05 -9.66 -13.47
C ASP A 244 -66.45 -8.83 -12.22
N PRO A 245 -66.06 -7.55 -12.11
CA PRO A 245 -66.35 -6.73 -10.93
C PRO A 245 -67.74 -6.08 -11.02
N PRO A 246 -68.68 -6.35 -10.09
CA PRO A 246 -69.97 -5.65 -10.06
C PRO A 246 -69.81 -4.21 -9.59
N ALA A 247 -70.47 -3.28 -10.29
CA ALA A 247 -70.50 -1.87 -9.90
C ALA A 247 -71.55 -1.59 -8.81
N VAL A 248 -71.17 -0.82 -7.79
CA VAL A 248 -72.05 -0.09 -6.86
C VAL A 248 -71.40 1.25 -6.48
N ASP A 249 -72.23 2.18 -6.02
CA ASP A 249 -71.96 3.62 -5.99
C ASP A 249 -71.13 4.12 -4.77
N ALA A 250 -71.07 5.44 -4.65
CA ALA A 250 -70.17 6.20 -3.78
C ALA A 250 -70.73 6.47 -2.36
N ASP A 251 -70.07 7.44 -1.71
CA ASP A 251 -70.44 8.20 -0.51
C ASP A 251 -69.96 7.71 0.88
N GLU A 252 -69.10 8.58 1.43
CA GLU A 252 -69.03 9.08 2.82
C GLU A 252 -68.62 8.21 4.03
N ALA A 253 -67.90 8.94 4.91
CA ALA A 253 -68.00 8.91 6.38
C ALA A 253 -67.32 7.82 7.23
N LEU A 254 -66.18 8.25 7.82
CA LEU A 254 -65.98 8.41 9.28
C LEU A 254 -66.09 7.20 10.25
N ASP A 255 -64.94 6.95 10.90
CA ASP A 255 -64.76 6.99 12.37
C ASP A 255 -64.92 5.72 13.26
N SER A 256 -64.19 5.76 14.39
CA SER A 256 -64.32 5.01 15.66
C SER A 256 -63.91 3.53 15.74
N GLY A 257 -63.32 3.16 16.89
CA GLY A 257 -63.00 1.78 17.30
C GLY A 257 -61.50 1.44 17.26
N THR A 258 -60.63 1.96 18.13
CA THR A 258 -60.52 1.68 19.59
C THR A 258 -60.15 0.24 19.92
N GLU A 259 -58.91 0.03 20.39
CA GLU A 259 -58.61 -0.71 21.62
C GLU A 259 -57.59 0.07 22.45
N SER A 260 -57.48 -0.20 23.75
CA SER A 260 -56.74 0.61 24.74
C SER A 260 -56.39 -0.21 25.98
N THR A 261 -55.62 0.42 26.89
CA THR A 261 -55.15 -0.08 28.20
C THR A 261 -53.97 -1.07 28.15
N ASP A 262 -53.10 -1.16 29.17
CA ASP A 262 -53.11 -0.45 30.46
C ASP A 262 -51.72 0.08 30.88
N THR A 263 -51.75 0.83 31.97
CA THR A 263 -50.67 1.61 32.59
C THR A 263 -49.80 0.78 33.54
N VAL A 264 -48.52 1.17 33.63
CA VAL A 264 -47.85 1.54 34.89
C VAL A 264 -46.66 2.42 34.56
N GLY A 265 -46.36 3.39 35.41
CA GLY A 265 -45.06 4.06 35.46
C GLY A 265 -44.35 3.69 36.76
N ASP A 266 -43.03 3.78 36.77
CA ASP A 266 -42.25 3.79 38.01
C ASP A 266 -41.15 4.86 37.90
N GLU A 267 -41.05 5.71 38.90
CA GLU A 267 -40.10 6.82 38.97
C GLU A 267 -39.41 6.79 40.35
N ALA A 268 -38.10 7.05 40.37
CA ALA A 268 -37.25 7.27 41.56
C ALA A 268 -36.86 6.06 42.45
N LEU A 269 -35.72 5.44 42.11
CA LEU A 269 -34.63 5.10 43.05
C LEU A 269 -33.30 5.44 42.35
N ALA A 270 -32.59 6.55 42.56
CA ALA A 270 -32.28 7.36 43.76
C ALA A 270 -31.12 6.83 44.63
N ALA A 271 -29.90 7.16 44.19
CA ALA A 271 -28.64 7.31 44.95
C ALA A 271 -28.06 6.13 45.75
N SER A 272 -26.74 5.88 45.57
CA SER A 272 -25.69 6.33 46.52
C SER A 272 -24.29 5.82 46.11
N LEU A 273 -23.23 6.50 46.60
CA LEU A 273 -21.80 6.12 46.56
C LEU A 273 -21.14 6.20 45.15
N ASP A 274 -19.93 6.75 44.98
CA ASP A 274 -19.03 7.47 45.91
C ASP A 274 -18.19 8.53 45.17
N ASP A 275 -17.78 9.60 45.85
CA ASP A 275 -16.89 10.66 45.35
C ASP A 275 -15.89 11.10 46.42
N GLY A 276 -14.68 11.47 46.01
CA GLY A 276 -13.64 12.04 46.86
C GLY A 276 -12.56 11.04 47.34
N GLY A 277 -11.35 11.18 46.81
CA GLY A 277 -10.20 10.33 47.16
C GLY A 277 -8.83 11.01 47.01
N SER A 278 -8.77 12.33 47.21
CA SER A 278 -7.59 13.15 46.95
C SER A 278 -6.51 13.11 48.05
N ASP A 279 -5.31 13.51 47.64
CA ASP A 279 -4.32 14.28 48.42
C ASP A 279 -3.34 13.61 49.42
N GLN A 280 -2.08 13.59 48.97
CA GLN A 280 -0.92 14.31 49.56
C GLN A 280 -0.01 13.72 50.67
N SER A 281 1.26 13.55 50.24
CA SER A 281 2.44 14.33 50.73
C SER A 281 3.17 13.96 52.03
N SER A 282 4.46 13.62 51.89
CA SER A 282 5.64 14.16 52.65
C SER A 282 6.93 13.49 52.13
N THR A 283 7.94 14.13 51.52
CA THR A 283 8.88 15.24 51.89
C THR A 283 10.10 14.84 52.76
N ALA A 284 11.24 14.55 52.11
CA ALA A 284 12.63 14.71 52.56
C ALA A 284 13.54 14.56 51.31
N ALA A 285 14.50 15.43 50.96
CA ALA A 285 15.76 15.79 51.65
C ALA A 285 16.74 14.59 51.75
N GLU A 286 17.99 14.63 51.26
CA GLU A 286 18.81 15.67 50.58
C GLU A 286 19.88 15.00 49.67
N GLY A 287 20.68 15.66 48.82
CA GLY A 287 20.90 17.10 48.57
C GLY A 287 22.00 17.36 47.52
N GLN A 288 22.34 18.64 47.29
CA GLN A 288 23.43 19.10 46.41
C GLN A 288 24.57 19.69 47.27
N PRO A 289 25.83 19.66 46.82
CA PRO A 289 26.59 20.92 46.82
C PRO A 289 27.54 21.06 45.61
N ALA A 290 28.17 22.24 45.49
CA ALA A 290 29.14 22.55 44.45
C ALA A 290 30.36 23.32 45.00
N THR A 291 31.40 23.43 44.16
CA THR A 291 32.49 24.43 44.15
C THR A 291 33.63 24.41 45.20
N THR A 292 34.86 24.56 44.67
CA THR A 292 36.04 25.28 45.22
C THR A 292 36.84 24.69 46.42
N ALA A 293 38.18 24.83 46.51
CA ALA A 293 39.20 25.37 45.58
C ALA A 293 40.66 24.97 45.99
N ASP A 294 41.63 25.31 45.12
CA ASP A 294 43.05 25.67 45.42
C ASP A 294 44.03 24.53 45.85
N SER A 295 45.34 24.53 45.57
CA SER A 295 46.23 25.45 44.80
C SER A 295 47.44 24.70 44.19
N GLY A 296 48.22 25.32 43.29
CA GLY A 296 49.46 24.74 42.73
C GLY A 296 50.13 25.55 41.60
N THR A 297 50.95 26.55 41.95
CA THR A 297 51.30 27.69 41.08
C THR A 297 52.69 27.66 40.39
N ALA A 298 52.75 28.02 39.09
CA ALA A 298 53.85 28.76 38.42
C ALA A 298 53.39 29.21 37.00
N THR A 299 53.02 30.47 36.71
CA THR A 299 53.89 31.63 36.30
C THR A 299 54.92 31.29 35.21
N THR A 300 55.04 31.94 34.04
CA THR A 300 54.71 33.32 33.57
C THR A 300 54.10 33.28 32.14
N GLY A 301 53.19 34.15 31.66
CA GLY A 301 53.22 35.63 31.52
C GLY A 301 53.64 36.04 30.09
N GLY A 302 52.99 36.98 29.35
CA GLY A 302 51.78 37.78 29.60
C GLY A 302 51.48 38.81 28.47
N ASP A 303 50.43 39.62 28.67
CA ASP A 303 49.99 40.83 27.92
C ASP A 303 49.27 40.69 26.55
N THR A 304 48.48 41.72 26.20
CA THR A 304 47.43 41.69 25.14
C THR A 304 47.52 42.92 24.16
N PRO A 305 46.47 43.42 23.46
CA PRO A 305 46.56 43.76 22.04
C PRO A 305 46.94 45.23 21.74
N PRO A 306 47.11 45.59 20.46
CA PRO A 306 46.08 46.49 19.88
C PRO A 306 45.74 46.26 18.38
N ALA A 307 44.60 46.85 17.98
CA ALA A 307 44.30 47.33 16.62
C ALA A 307 44.28 48.89 16.69
N PRO A 308 44.35 49.71 15.60
CA PRO A 308 43.46 49.60 14.42
C PRO A 308 43.99 50.14 13.06
N THR A 309 43.04 50.28 12.10
CA THR A 309 42.91 51.30 11.01
C THR A 309 43.50 51.11 9.58
N ASP A 310 42.61 51.40 8.62
CA ASP A 310 42.75 52.19 7.36
C ASP A 310 43.35 51.63 6.05
N THR A 311 42.48 51.30 5.07
CA THR A 311 42.14 52.18 3.89
C THR A 311 41.52 51.38 2.71
N GLU A 312 40.52 51.98 2.06
CA GLU A 312 39.75 51.51 0.86
C GLU A 312 40.35 52.09 -0.45
N PRO A 313 39.67 52.33 -1.62
CA PRO A 313 38.30 52.07 -2.10
C PRO A 313 38.30 51.06 -3.29
N GLU A 314 37.37 50.93 -4.25
CA GLU A 314 36.12 51.59 -4.72
C GLU A 314 35.30 50.50 -5.49
N SER A 315 34.03 50.59 -5.94
CA SER A 315 33.04 51.69 -6.06
C SER A 315 31.59 51.15 -5.98
N GLN A 316 30.60 52.05 -6.06
CA GLN A 316 29.24 51.79 -6.58
C GLN A 316 28.94 52.78 -7.74
N PRO A 317 27.83 52.65 -8.49
CA PRO A 317 26.59 53.41 -8.14
C PRO A 317 25.26 52.72 -8.59
N THR A 318 24.02 53.11 -8.23
CA THR A 318 23.44 53.96 -7.16
C THR A 318 21.93 53.63 -6.99
N THR A 319 21.31 54.13 -5.91
CA THR A 319 19.90 54.01 -5.52
C THR A 319 18.93 55.00 -6.22
N THR A 320 17.62 54.84 -5.98
CA THR A 320 16.64 55.94 -5.70
C THR A 320 15.37 55.38 -5.04
N ALA A 321 14.73 56.11 -4.11
CA ALA A 321 13.48 55.73 -3.44
C ALA A 321 12.67 56.95 -2.93
N GLY A 322 11.36 56.77 -2.70
CA GLY A 322 10.42 57.76 -2.13
C GLY A 322 9.39 58.31 -3.14
N SER A 323 8.19 58.79 -2.74
CA SER A 323 7.60 58.82 -1.38
C SER A 323 6.07 59.10 -1.39
N THR A 324 5.42 58.84 -0.25
CA THR A 324 4.15 59.44 0.27
C THR A 324 2.83 59.45 -0.54
N ALA A 325 1.89 58.58 -0.09
CA ALA A 325 0.68 58.93 0.70
C ALA A 325 -0.67 59.39 0.08
N ASP A 326 -1.71 58.94 0.80
CA ASP A 326 -3.05 59.52 1.07
C ASP A 326 -4.22 59.45 0.04
N SER A 327 -5.22 58.62 0.38
CA SER A 327 -6.64 59.07 0.52
C SER A 327 -7.51 57.94 1.06
N ALA A 328 -8.44 58.27 1.98
CA ALA A 328 -9.51 57.38 2.41
C ALA A 328 -10.84 58.16 2.52
N THR A 329 -11.95 57.59 2.02
CA THR A 329 -13.32 58.06 2.30
C THR A 329 -14.30 56.91 2.14
N THR A 330 -15.29 56.85 3.02
CA THR A 330 -16.37 55.86 3.09
C THR A 330 -17.54 56.17 2.15
N ALA A 331 -18.23 55.15 1.65
CA ALA A 331 -19.62 55.25 1.20
C ALA A 331 -20.38 53.96 1.55
N ASP A 332 -21.59 54.13 2.09
CA ASP A 332 -22.57 53.06 2.38
C ASP A 332 -23.68 53.08 1.31
N ALA A 333 -24.17 51.90 0.89
CA ALA A 333 -25.29 51.76 -0.04
C ALA A 333 -25.87 50.33 -0.08
N THR A 334 -26.88 50.08 0.77
CA THR A 334 -28.08 49.24 0.57
C THR A 334 -28.17 48.27 -0.63
N THR A 335 -28.54 47.03 -0.32
CA THR A 335 -29.11 45.97 -1.20
C THR A 335 -30.24 46.46 -2.11
N PRO A 336 -30.41 45.85 -3.29
CA PRO A 336 -31.65 45.08 -3.52
C PRO A 336 -31.42 43.68 -4.12
N GLU A 337 -32.42 42.80 -3.98
CA GLU A 337 -32.45 41.46 -4.59
C GLU A 337 -32.53 41.52 -6.13
N THR A 338 -32.00 40.51 -6.82
CA THR A 338 -32.57 40.01 -8.10
C THR A 338 -32.10 38.58 -8.37
N THR A 339 -33.06 37.69 -8.60
CA THR A 339 -32.85 36.26 -8.87
C THR A 339 -32.52 35.98 -10.34
N GLN A 340 -31.30 35.51 -10.64
CA GLN A 340 -30.98 34.67 -11.82
C GLN A 340 -29.89 33.67 -11.37
N SER A 341 -30.06 32.34 -11.41
CA SER A 341 -30.63 31.43 -12.42
C SER A 341 -29.73 31.19 -13.64
N SER A 342 -29.35 29.92 -13.81
CA SER A 342 -28.79 29.29 -15.02
C SER A 342 -27.42 29.77 -15.53
N GLY A 343 -26.38 28.98 -15.20
CA GLY A 343 -25.06 29.04 -15.86
C GLY A 343 -24.30 27.70 -15.94
N PHE A 344 -24.85 26.60 -15.39
CA PHE A 344 -24.12 25.33 -15.26
C PHE A 344 -25.05 24.10 -15.30
N THR A 345 -25.88 23.97 -16.35
CA THR A 345 -26.89 22.91 -16.48
C THR A 345 -26.56 21.88 -17.58
N ASN A 346 -25.28 21.64 -17.84
CA ASN A 346 -24.80 20.68 -18.86
C ASN A 346 -23.61 19.82 -18.41
N SER A 347 -23.25 19.84 -17.13
CA SER A 347 -22.47 18.75 -16.53
C SER A 347 -23.45 17.76 -15.92
N GLY A 348 -23.39 16.49 -16.32
CA GLY A 348 -24.15 15.39 -15.70
C GLY A 348 -23.56 14.98 -14.34
N PHE A 349 -23.28 15.97 -13.48
CA PHE A 349 -22.70 15.76 -12.15
C PHE A 349 -23.79 16.00 -11.12
N GLU A 350 -24.44 14.91 -10.71
CA GLU A 350 -25.43 14.92 -9.65
C GLU A 350 -24.71 15.16 -8.31
N SER A 351 -24.82 16.37 -7.78
CA SER A 351 -24.34 16.65 -6.42
C SER A 351 -25.12 15.77 -5.45
N ALA A 352 -24.42 14.82 -4.82
CA ALA A 352 -24.98 14.04 -3.72
C ALA A 352 -25.66 14.98 -2.71
N GLY A 353 -26.92 14.70 -2.39
CA GLY A 353 -27.69 15.48 -1.44
C GLY A 353 -27.10 15.41 -0.02
N PRO A 354 -27.65 16.18 0.94
CA PRO A 354 -27.36 15.92 2.34
C PRO A 354 -27.71 14.45 2.65
N VAL A 355 -26.71 13.69 3.10
CA VAL A 355 -26.89 12.29 3.50
C VAL A 355 -27.78 12.28 4.74
N ASP A 356 -28.82 11.44 4.75
CA ASP A 356 -29.64 11.33 5.96
C ASP A 356 -28.86 10.58 7.05
N GLU A 357 -28.64 11.25 8.18
CA GLU A 357 -27.91 10.69 9.31
C GLU A 357 -28.68 9.52 9.96
N GLY A 358 -30.00 9.44 9.74
CA GLY A 358 -30.86 8.31 10.11
C GLY A 358 -30.60 7.06 9.27
N ASP A 359 -30.63 7.19 7.93
CA ASP A 359 -30.35 6.08 7.00
C ASP A 359 -28.95 5.48 7.25
N LEU A 360 -27.97 6.35 7.54
CA LEU A 360 -26.62 5.91 7.89
C LEU A 360 -26.57 5.18 9.24
N ALA A 361 -27.31 5.66 10.26
CA ALA A 361 -27.39 5.00 11.56
C ALA A 361 -28.08 3.62 11.49
N GLU A 362 -29.17 3.48 10.71
CA GLU A 362 -29.85 2.20 10.47
C GLU A 362 -28.96 1.22 9.70
N THR A 363 -28.21 1.72 8.71
CA THR A 363 -27.20 0.94 7.98
C THR A 363 -26.10 0.43 8.90
N VAL A 364 -25.58 1.27 9.80
CA VAL A 364 -24.54 0.88 10.79
C VAL A 364 -25.07 -0.12 11.81
N ALA A 365 -26.31 0.04 12.30
CA ALA A 365 -26.95 -0.92 13.21
C ALA A 365 -27.14 -2.29 12.54
N THR A 366 -27.58 -2.31 11.28
CA THR A 366 -27.75 -3.53 10.47
C THR A 366 -26.42 -4.24 10.21
N LEU A 367 -25.33 -3.49 10.04
CA LEU A 367 -23.97 -4.03 9.92
C LEU A 367 -23.45 -4.60 11.25
N ALA A 368 -23.69 -3.93 12.37
CA ALA A 368 -23.30 -4.42 13.69
C ALA A 368 -23.98 -5.76 14.02
N GLU A 369 -25.31 -5.85 13.88
CA GLU A 369 -26.06 -7.09 14.14
C GLU A 369 -25.63 -8.24 13.18
N ARG A 370 -25.11 -7.89 12.00
CA ARG A 370 -24.53 -8.87 11.06
C ARG A 370 -23.16 -9.37 11.51
N ILE A 371 -22.32 -8.51 12.09
CA ILE A 371 -21.01 -8.87 12.67
C ILE A 371 -21.23 -9.77 13.89
N ASP A 372 -22.11 -9.40 14.82
CA ASP A 372 -22.43 -10.22 16.00
C ASP A 372 -22.83 -11.67 15.61
N ARG A 373 -23.71 -11.79 14.59
CA ARG A 373 -24.13 -13.10 14.05
C ARG A 373 -22.98 -13.87 13.37
N GLN A 374 -21.97 -13.19 12.82
CA GLN A 374 -20.77 -13.84 12.27
C GLN A 374 -19.80 -14.28 13.38
N GLU A 375 -19.63 -13.50 14.45
CA GLU A 375 -18.81 -13.89 15.60
C GLU A 375 -19.39 -15.12 16.31
N GLU A 376 -20.70 -15.18 16.53
CA GLU A 376 -21.34 -16.41 17.05
C GLU A 376 -21.13 -17.62 16.12
N GLN A 377 -21.09 -17.42 14.79
CA GLN A 377 -20.86 -18.50 13.84
C GLN A 377 -19.42 -19.02 13.91
N LEU A 378 -18.44 -18.11 14.01
CA LEU A 378 -17.02 -18.45 14.20
C LEU A 378 -16.78 -19.16 15.55
N ALA A 379 -17.42 -18.71 16.63
CA ALA A 379 -17.37 -19.38 17.94
C ALA A 379 -17.86 -20.83 17.86
N ARG A 380 -19.03 -21.06 17.24
CA ARG A 380 -19.59 -22.41 17.00
C ARG A 380 -18.71 -23.28 16.10
N GLN A 381 -18.02 -22.68 15.12
CA GLN A 381 -17.06 -23.41 14.27
C GLN A 381 -15.80 -23.82 15.05
N ASN A 382 -15.26 -22.96 15.90
CA ASN A 382 -14.11 -23.30 16.75
C ASN A 382 -14.45 -24.41 17.77
N GLU A 383 -15.60 -24.35 18.45
CA GLU A 383 -16.05 -25.42 19.36
C GLU A 383 -16.19 -26.78 18.64
N LEU A 384 -16.70 -26.77 17.40
CA LEU A 384 -16.80 -27.98 16.57
C LEU A 384 -15.42 -28.49 16.11
N ILE A 385 -14.48 -27.61 15.81
CA ILE A 385 -13.09 -27.97 15.48
C ILE A 385 -12.38 -28.59 16.70
N GLU A 386 -12.50 -28.00 17.89
CA GLU A 386 -11.95 -28.56 19.13
C GLU A 386 -12.55 -29.94 19.44
N THR A 387 -13.86 -30.10 19.25
CA THR A 387 -14.56 -31.39 19.40
C THR A 387 -14.01 -32.45 18.45
N LEU A 388 -13.84 -32.12 17.17
CA LEU A 388 -13.28 -33.04 16.17
C LEU A 388 -11.81 -33.39 16.46
N ILE A 389 -11.01 -32.43 16.94
CA ILE A 389 -9.62 -32.67 17.34
C ILE A 389 -9.57 -33.64 18.54
N GLU A 390 -10.42 -33.46 19.54
CA GLU A 390 -10.45 -34.32 20.73
C GLU A 390 -11.01 -35.73 20.42
N GLU A 391 -11.98 -35.87 19.52
CA GLU A 391 -12.40 -37.20 19.01
C GLU A 391 -11.26 -37.89 18.23
N LEU A 392 -10.60 -37.18 17.30
CA LEU A 392 -9.50 -37.72 16.50
C LEU A 392 -8.28 -38.09 17.37
N ARG A 393 -8.04 -37.33 18.45
CA ARG A 393 -7.03 -37.63 19.48
C ARG A 393 -7.38 -38.86 20.32
N ARG A 394 -8.67 -39.14 20.55
CA ARG A 394 -9.18 -40.28 21.32
C ARG A 394 -9.38 -41.54 20.48
N GLY A 395 -9.31 -41.42 19.15
CA GLY A 395 -9.32 -42.52 18.18
C GLY A 395 -7.94 -43.12 17.86
N ARG A 396 -6.89 -42.76 18.61
CA ARG A 396 -5.51 -43.31 18.52
C ARG A 396 -5.07 -43.93 19.84
#